data_AF-A0A920FLJ8-F1
#
_entry.id   AF-A0A920FLJ8-F1
#
_cell.length_a   1.000
_cell.length_b   1.000
_cell.length_c   1.000
_cell.angle_alpha   90.00
_cell.angle_beta   90.00
_cell.angle_gamma   90.00
#
_symmetry.space_group_name_H-M   'P 1'
#
loop_
_entity.id
_entity.type
_entity.pdbx_description
1 polymer ?
#
loop_
_entity_poly.entity_id
_entity_poly.type
_entity_poly.pdbx_seq_one_letter_code
_entity_poly.pdbx_strand_id
1 'polypeptide(L)' 'MKRLLVFVFALLLVSSCKKDNNDCNEAIPYCNEAIPYYYQPVCGCNNVTYPNWETAECHGILNYSEGECDGD' A
#
# COMPACT_ATOMS: atom_id res chain seq x y z
N MET A 1 -43.59 -1.85 -14.50
CA MET A 1 -42.42 -1.28 -15.24
C MET A 1 -41.63 -0.25 -14.43
N LYS A 2 -42.26 0.64 -13.64
CA LYS A 2 -41.52 1.58 -12.74
C LYS A 2 -40.73 0.87 -11.62
N ARG A 3 -41.30 -0.18 -11.03
CA ARG A 3 -40.59 -1.03 -10.04
C ARG A 3 -39.43 -1.80 -10.68
N LEU A 4 -39.55 -2.16 -11.96
CA LEU A 4 -38.47 -2.82 -12.71
C LEU A 4 -37.26 -1.89 -12.90
N LEU A 5 -37.51 -0.59 -13.18
CA LEU A 5 -36.46 0.43 -13.23
C LEU A 5 -35.76 0.65 -11.88
N VAL A 6 -36.49 0.55 -10.76
CA VAL A 6 -35.92 0.67 -9.41
C VAL A 6 -34.96 -0.49 -9.11
N PHE A 7 -35.27 -1.71 -9.54
CA PHE A 7 -34.37 -2.86 -9.36
C PHE A 7 -33.10 -2.78 -10.22
N VAL A 8 -33.20 -2.23 -11.43
CA VAL A 8 -32.02 -2.01 -12.31
C VAL A 8 -31.08 -0.96 -11.72
N PHE A 9 -31.63 0.12 -11.14
CA PHE A 9 -30.83 1.17 -10.52
C PHE A 9 -30.14 0.70 -9.22
N ALA A 10 -30.80 -0.20 -8.46
CA ALA A 10 -30.21 -0.81 -7.28
C ALA A 10 -29.04 -1.76 -7.61
N LEU A 11 -29.09 -2.45 -8.75
CA LEU A 11 -28.00 -3.33 -9.23
C LEU A 11 -26.78 -2.55 -9.74
N LEU A 12 -26.94 -1.29 -10.16
CA LEU A 12 -25.82 -0.44 -10.59
C LEU A 12 -25.05 0.21 -9.42
N LEU A 13 -25.60 0.18 -8.21
CA LEU A 13 -24.95 0.75 -7.01
C LEU A 13 -24.03 -0.24 -6.30
N VAL A 14 -24.03 -1.52 -6.69
CA VAL A 14 -23.17 -2.56 -6.10
C VAL A 14 -21.86 -2.81 -6.86
N SER A 15 -21.53 -1.99 -7.87
CA SER A 15 -20.16 -1.92 -8.39
C SER A 15 -19.26 -1.27 -7.35
N SER A 16 -18.86 -2.10 -6.39
CA SER A 16 -17.93 -1.81 -5.32
C SER A 16 -16.58 -1.37 -5.89
N CYS A 17 -15.96 -0.38 -5.25
CA CYS A 17 -14.58 -0.03 -5.54
C CYS A 17 -13.68 -1.24 -5.24
N LYS A 18 -13.04 -1.80 -6.27
CA LYS A 18 -11.86 -2.65 -6.03
C LYS A 18 -10.76 -1.74 -5.51
N LYS A 19 -10.40 -1.89 -4.23
CA LYS A 19 -9.11 -1.40 -3.75
C LYS A 19 -8.11 -2.46 -4.18
N ASP A 20 -7.41 -2.18 -5.26
CA ASP A 20 -6.38 -3.08 -5.76
C ASP A 20 -5.28 -3.11 -4.69
N ASN A 21 -5.14 -4.23 -3.98
CA ASN A 21 -4.27 -4.38 -2.81
C ASN A 21 -2.80 -4.62 -3.21
N ASN A 22 -2.46 -4.24 -4.43
CA ASN A 22 -1.21 -4.50 -5.13
C ASN A 22 -0.52 -3.22 -5.60
N ASP A 23 -1.02 -2.03 -5.23
CA ASP A 23 -0.28 -0.79 -5.38
C ASP A 23 0.77 -0.74 -4.26
N CYS A 24 1.95 -1.30 -4.56
CA CYS A 24 3.12 -1.19 -3.70
C CYS A 24 4.03 -0.09 -4.21
N ASN A 25 3.59 1.13 -3.99
CA ASN A 25 4.28 2.36 -4.32
C ASN A 25 4.41 3.18 -3.04
N GLU A 26 5.45 3.99 -2.98
CA GLU A 26 5.57 4.95 -1.88
C GLU A 26 4.42 5.95 -1.95
N ALA A 27 3.54 5.91 -0.94
CA ALA A 27 2.46 6.86 -0.80
C ALA A 27 2.97 8.22 -0.26
N ILE A 28 4.12 8.20 0.42
CA ILE A 28 4.71 9.36 1.09
C ILE A 28 6.16 9.51 0.59
N PRO A 29 6.44 10.43 -0.36
CA PRO A 29 7.79 10.62 -0.90
C PRO A 29 8.75 11.29 0.09
N TYR A 30 8.24 11.88 1.18
CA TYR A 30 9.04 12.53 2.22
C TYR A 30 8.53 12.18 3.60
N CYS A 31 9.31 11.37 4.32
CA CYS A 31 9.12 11.11 5.74
C CYS A 31 9.67 12.27 6.57
N ASN A 32 8.80 13.05 7.24
CA ASN A 32 9.18 14.14 8.14
C ASN A 32 9.10 13.75 9.63
N GLU A 33 9.05 12.45 9.91
CA GLU A 33 8.93 11.93 11.28
C GLU A 33 10.31 11.72 11.92
N ALA A 34 10.36 11.78 13.26
CA ALA A 34 11.56 11.46 14.01
C ALA A 34 11.71 9.93 14.12
N ILE A 35 12.36 9.33 13.12
CA ILE A 35 12.58 7.88 13.04
C ILE A 35 13.94 7.51 13.63
N PRO A 36 14.03 6.46 14.46
CA PRO A 36 15.31 5.93 14.93
C PRO A 36 16.27 5.57 13.78
N TYR A 37 17.53 6.00 13.90
CA TYR A 37 18.57 5.71 12.90
C TYR A 37 19.37 4.46 13.29
N TYR A 38 18.70 3.30 13.26
CA TYR A 38 19.36 2.00 13.38
C TYR A 38 19.18 1.21 12.08
N TYR A 39 20.12 0.32 11.79
CA TYR A 39 20.15 -0.46 10.57
C TYR A 39 19.73 -1.90 10.85
N GLN A 40 18.49 -2.21 10.50
CA GLN A 40 17.88 -3.55 10.49
C GLN A 40 16.99 -3.62 9.25
N PRO A 41 17.58 -3.88 8.07
CA PRO A 41 16.93 -3.60 6.80
C PRO A 41 15.69 -4.46 6.57
N VAL A 42 14.77 -3.90 5.78
CA VAL A 42 13.61 -4.61 5.25
C VAL A 42 13.50 -4.37 3.74
N CYS A 43 13.03 -5.38 3.00
CA CYS A 43 12.75 -5.27 1.58
C CYS A 43 11.26 -4.98 1.39
N GLY A 44 10.95 -3.79 0.90
CA GLY A 44 9.57 -3.41 0.57
C GLY A 44 9.02 -4.23 -0.60
N CYS A 45 7.70 -4.36 -0.68
CA CYS A 45 7.03 -4.98 -1.84
C CYS A 45 7.27 -4.24 -3.19
N ASN A 46 7.94 -3.08 -3.14
CA ASN A 46 8.36 -2.26 -4.27
C ASN A 46 9.81 -2.55 -4.69
N ASN A 47 10.44 -3.58 -4.13
CA ASN A 47 11.85 -3.94 -4.31
C ASN A 47 12.83 -2.83 -3.88
N VAL A 48 12.44 -2.00 -2.91
CA VAL A 48 13.32 -1.00 -2.29
C VAL A 48 13.72 -1.46 -0.90
N THR A 49 15.03 -1.43 -0.62
CA THR A 49 15.57 -1.65 0.73
C THR A 49 15.37 -0.40 1.58
N TYR A 50 14.66 -0.54 2.70
CA TYR A 50 14.56 0.47 3.73
C TYR A 50 15.50 0.13 4.90
N PRO A 51 16.15 1.12 5.55
CA PRO A 51 17.14 0.89 6.60
C PRO A 51 16.55 0.24 7.87
N ASN A 52 15.24 0.42 8.11
CA ASN A 52 14.45 -0.27 9.12
C ASN A 52 12.97 -0.24 8.74
N TRP A 53 12.15 -1.01 9.47
CA TRP A 53 10.72 -1.15 9.20
C TRP A 53 9.96 0.16 9.43
N GLU A 54 10.34 0.97 10.42
CA GLU A 54 9.71 2.28 10.68
C GLU A 54 9.91 3.22 9.48
N THR A 55 11.08 3.18 8.85
CA THR A 55 11.35 3.98 7.64
C THR A 55 10.47 3.51 6.48
N ALA A 56 10.29 2.20 6.30
CA ALA A 56 9.39 1.66 5.28
C ALA A 56 7.94 2.13 5.51
N GLU A 57 7.44 2.00 6.74
CA GLU A 57 6.08 2.41 7.10
C GLU A 57 5.86 3.91 6.93
N CYS A 58 6.87 4.74 7.23
CA CYS A 58 6.79 6.18 7.03
C CYS A 58 6.70 6.58 5.55
N HIS A 59 7.24 5.78 4.65
CA HIS A 59 7.07 5.93 3.19
C HIS A 59 5.75 5.32 2.68
N GLY A 60 4.93 4.75 3.57
CA GLY A 60 3.67 4.09 3.24
C GLY A 60 3.83 2.63 2.80
N ILE A 61 5.00 2.03 2.98
CA ILE A 61 5.27 0.62 2.65
C ILE A 61 4.97 -0.24 3.88
N LEU A 62 3.80 -0.89 3.86
CA LEU A 62 3.34 -1.76 4.96
C LEU A 62 3.55 -3.26 4.69
N ASN A 63 3.92 -3.63 3.46
CA ASN A 63 4.27 -5.00 3.12
C ASN A 63 5.76 -5.05 2.81
N TYR A 64 6.51 -5.73 3.65
CA TYR A 64 7.95 -5.88 3.53
C TYR A 64 8.41 -7.21 4.17
N SER A 65 9.57 -7.70 3.77
CA SER A 65 10.25 -8.85 4.38
C SER A 65 11.50 -8.42 5.13
N GLU A 66 11.93 -9.20 6.13
CA GLU A 66 13.21 -8.97 6.81
C GLU A 66 14.39 -9.11 5.84
N GLY A 67 15.40 -8.25 6.00
CA GLY A 67 16.61 -8.24 5.16
C GLY A 67 16.56 -7.19 4.04
N GLU A 68 17.71 -6.96 3.40
CA GLU A 68 17.75 -6.16 2.18
C GLU A 68 17.06 -6.90 1.02
N CYS A 69 16.64 -6.17 -0.01
CA CYS A 69 16.22 -6.82 -1.24
C CYS A 69 17.41 -7.52 -1.92
N ASP A 70 17.14 -8.69 -2.51
CA ASP A 70 18.05 -9.33 -3.45
C ASP A 70 18.13 -8.42 -4.69
N GLY A 71 19.09 -7.49 -4.72
CA GLY A 71 19.24 -6.58 -5.85
C GLY A 71 19.35 -7.34 -7.18
N ASP A 72 18.70 -6.82 -8.23
CA ASP A 72 18.82 -7.33 -9.60
C ASP A 72 20.25 -7.12 -10.17
#